data_AF-A0A653V384-F1
#
_entry.id   AF-A0A653V384-F1
#
_cell.length_a   1.000
_cell.length_b   1.000
_cell.length_c   1.000
_cell.angle_alpha   90.00
_cell.angle_beta   90.00
_cell.angle_gamma   90.00
#
_symmetry.space_group_name_H-M   'P 1'
#
loop_
_entity.id
_entity.type
_entity.pdbx_description
1 polymer ?
#
loop_
_entity_poly.entity_id
_entity_poly.type
_entity_poly.pdbx_seq_one_letter_code
_entity_poly.pdbx_strand_id
1 'polypeptide(L)'
;MRIMLKEASKSLCLVAAVALAHDSFGAQQSPASVMVSDGKRLTVSDGRVVVAAPGDKRILKLPPSLQRALRTSAEIVFPEALSRRMGGRDFILVVLKSPSSNSPGSYCGAGTEDELYVLDIDGRTAKIGLSAKVSSCLDNIELEDNGVDSPYSSIRWVGSPAGVSVSWARDRKGVKRTGLYKMANGRFVESGN
;
A
#
# COMPACT_ATOMS: atom_id res chain seq x y z
N MET A 1 12.37 43.58 55.50
CA MET A 1 10.94 43.64 55.88
C MET A 1 10.10 43.57 54.60
N ARG A 2 9.18 42.60 54.56
CA ARG A 2 8.02 42.40 53.65
C ARG A 2 8.22 42.06 52.16
N ILE A 3 7.78 40.83 51.91
CA ILE A 3 7.31 40.14 50.70
C ILE A 3 6.07 40.86 50.13
N MET A 4 5.84 40.85 48.80
CA MET A 4 4.64 40.29 48.13
C MET A 4 4.40 40.77 46.69
N LEU A 5 4.02 39.79 45.88
CA LEU A 5 3.56 39.77 44.48
C LEU A 5 2.26 40.56 44.21
N LYS A 6 2.02 40.88 42.92
CA LYS A 6 0.75 40.76 42.15
C LYS A 6 0.99 41.28 40.71
N GLU A 7 1.15 40.44 39.68
CA GLU A 7 0.15 39.78 38.82
C GLU A 7 -0.76 40.66 37.93
N ALA A 8 -0.61 40.43 36.60
CA ALA A 8 -1.61 40.24 35.53
C ALA A 8 -2.36 41.43 34.87
N SER A 9 -2.18 41.57 33.54
CA SER A 9 -3.24 41.36 32.51
C SER A 9 -2.70 41.59 31.09
N LYS A 10 -2.58 40.55 30.26
CA LYS A 10 -3.50 40.13 29.17
C LYS A 10 -3.51 41.04 27.92
N SER A 11 -2.90 40.55 26.83
CA SER A 11 -3.63 40.30 25.58
C SER A 11 -2.80 39.43 24.64
N LEU A 12 -3.20 38.17 24.51
CA LEU A 12 -2.62 37.19 23.60
C LEU A 12 -3.53 37.15 22.36
N CYS A 13 -3.05 37.69 21.23
CA CYS A 13 -3.71 37.49 19.93
C CYS A 13 -3.54 36.03 19.51
N LEU A 14 -4.56 35.21 19.76
CA LEU A 14 -4.71 33.89 19.15
C LEU A 14 -5.10 34.09 17.68
N VAL A 15 -4.11 34.08 16.79
CA VAL A 15 -4.36 33.90 15.36
C VAL A 15 -4.66 32.42 15.14
N ALA A 16 -5.93 32.09 15.00
CA ALA A 16 -6.35 30.76 14.54
C ALA A 16 -5.95 30.62 13.07
N ALA A 17 -4.87 29.90 12.81
CA ALA A 17 -4.52 29.47 11.45
C ALA A 17 -5.55 28.42 11.00
N VAL A 18 -6.55 28.87 10.24
CA VAL A 18 -7.43 27.96 9.49
C VAL A 18 -6.61 27.44 8.33
N ALA A 19 -6.11 26.21 8.44
CA ALA A 19 -5.49 25.51 7.33
C ALA A 19 -6.59 25.20 6.30
N LEU A 20 -6.63 25.99 5.23
CA LEU A 20 -7.41 25.68 4.04
C LEU A 20 -6.77 24.43 3.41
N ALA A 21 -7.47 23.31 3.43
CA ALA A 21 -7.11 22.16 2.62
C ALA A 21 -7.40 22.54 1.16
N HIS A 22 -6.35 22.90 0.42
CA HIS A 22 -6.42 23.01 -1.03
C HIS A 22 -6.43 21.58 -1.58
N ASP A 23 -7.60 21.06 -1.94
CA ASP A 23 -7.70 19.86 -2.76
C ASP A 23 -7.16 20.21 -4.15
N SER A 24 -5.87 19.93 -4.33
CA SER A 24 -5.25 19.92 -5.63
C SER A 24 -5.81 18.69 -6.35
N PHE A 25 -6.57 18.86 -7.44
CA PHE A 25 -6.86 17.78 -8.38
C PHE A 25 -5.54 17.41 -9.10
N GLY A 26 -4.63 16.79 -8.37
CA GLY A 26 -3.40 16.20 -8.88
C GLY A 26 -3.58 14.71 -9.07
N ALA A 27 -2.85 14.14 -10.03
CA ALA A 27 -2.71 12.70 -10.22
C ALA A 27 -2.55 11.97 -8.87
N GLN A 28 -3.38 10.96 -8.61
CA GLN A 28 -3.28 10.18 -7.38
C GLN A 28 -2.03 9.29 -7.46
N GLN A 29 -0.96 9.75 -6.84
CA GLN A 29 0.27 8.98 -6.69
C GLN A 29 0.08 7.85 -5.67
N SER A 30 0.85 6.77 -5.83
CA SER A 30 0.87 5.70 -4.84
C SER A 30 1.37 6.23 -3.49
N PRO A 31 0.68 5.93 -2.38
CA PRO A 31 1.10 6.33 -1.04
C PRO A 31 2.54 5.95 -0.70
N ALA A 32 3.27 6.84 -0.02
CA ALA A 32 4.61 6.58 0.50
C ALA A 32 4.63 5.75 1.80
N SER A 33 3.47 5.62 2.47
CA SER A 33 3.32 4.90 3.73
C SER A 33 1.93 4.33 3.88
N VAL A 34 1.81 3.26 4.69
CA VAL A 34 0.52 2.67 5.08
C VAL A 34 0.28 2.86 6.56
N MET A 35 -0.88 3.35 6.95
CA MET A 35 -1.29 3.42 8.35
C MET A 35 -2.00 2.11 8.75
N VAL A 36 -1.45 1.42 9.75
CA VAL A 36 -2.06 0.24 10.36
C VAL A 36 -3.10 0.64 11.40
N SER A 37 -4.01 -0.27 11.73
CA SER A 37 -5.15 -0.02 12.62
C SER A 37 -4.74 0.47 14.02
N ASP A 38 -3.51 0.19 14.46
CA ASP A 38 -2.98 0.63 15.76
C ASP A 38 -2.31 2.03 15.70
N GLY A 39 -2.46 2.74 14.58
CA GLY A 39 -1.94 4.09 14.35
C GLY A 39 -0.48 4.14 13.95
N LYS A 40 0.24 3.01 13.89
CA LYS A 40 1.61 2.98 13.37
C LYS A 40 1.61 3.16 11.85
N ARG A 41 2.75 3.61 11.32
CA ARG A 41 2.96 3.75 9.88
C ARG A 41 4.00 2.76 9.41
N LEU A 42 3.70 2.08 8.31
CA LEU A 42 4.66 1.28 7.57
C LEU A 42 5.23 2.13 6.46
N THR A 43 6.55 2.17 6.35
CA THR A 43 7.29 2.92 5.34
C THR A 43 8.33 2.03 4.70
N VAL A 44 8.78 2.39 3.50
CA VAL A 44 9.95 1.76 2.87
C VAL A 44 11.19 2.55 3.24
N SER A 45 12.23 1.86 3.72
CA SER A 45 13.53 2.44 4.01
C SER A 45 14.61 1.44 3.62
N ASP A 46 15.54 1.85 2.76
CA ASP A 46 16.67 1.02 2.31
C ASP A 46 16.22 -0.36 1.77
N GLY A 47 15.19 -0.37 0.92
CA GLY A 47 14.61 -1.58 0.34
C GLY A 47 13.90 -2.51 1.35
N ARG A 48 13.65 -2.04 2.59
CA ARG A 48 12.97 -2.81 3.63
C ARG A 48 11.68 -2.13 4.06
N VAL A 49 10.67 -2.95 4.38
CA VAL A 49 9.46 -2.48 5.05
C VAL A 49 9.75 -2.28 6.54
N VAL A 50 9.59 -1.06 7.01
CA VAL A 50 9.85 -0.63 8.38
C VAL A 50 8.54 -0.19 9.02
N VAL A 51 8.27 -0.66 10.24
CA VAL A 51 7.24 -0.12 11.11
C VAL A 51 7.82 1.11 11.80
N ALA A 52 7.30 2.28 11.48
CA ALA A 52 7.60 3.54 12.11
C ALA A 52 6.46 3.93 13.07
N ALA A 53 6.78 3.97 14.36
CA ALA A 53 6.02 4.73 15.36
C ALA A 53 6.81 6.00 15.72
N PRO A 54 6.17 7.07 16.24
CA PRO A 54 6.90 8.22 16.76
C PRO A 54 7.94 7.79 17.80
N GLY A 55 9.23 7.97 17.49
CA GLY A 55 10.35 7.59 18.36
C GLY A 55 10.80 6.12 18.30
N ASP A 56 10.16 5.25 17.51
CA ASP A 56 10.52 3.82 17.40
C ASP A 56 10.43 3.35 15.94
N LYS A 57 11.58 3.15 15.28
CA LYS A 57 11.67 2.56 13.94
C LYS A 57 12.16 1.12 14.07
N ARG A 58 11.33 0.14 13.68
CA ARG A 58 11.72 -1.28 13.71
C ARG A 58 11.39 -1.98 12.40
N ILE A 59 12.28 -2.87 11.99
CA ILE A 59 12.13 -3.66 10.77
C ILE A 59 11.01 -4.69 10.96
N LEU A 60 10.11 -4.76 9.98
CA LEU A 60 9.05 -5.78 9.94
C LEU A 60 9.67 -7.15 9.61
N LYS A 61 9.35 -8.18 10.40
CA LYS A 61 9.79 -9.55 10.12
C LYS A 61 8.91 -10.14 9.02
N LEU A 62 9.46 -10.18 7.81
CA LEU A 62 8.78 -10.72 6.63
C LEU A 62 9.08 -12.22 6.45
N PRO A 63 8.18 -13.00 5.82
CA PRO A 63 8.43 -14.39 5.48
C PRO A 63 9.64 -14.54 4.55
N PRO A 64 10.39 -15.66 4.60
CA PRO A 64 11.61 -15.84 3.79
C PRO A 64 11.38 -15.69 2.28
N SER A 65 10.22 -16.12 1.77
CA SER A 65 9.84 -15.94 0.36
C SER A 65 9.76 -14.46 -0.02
N LEU A 66 9.12 -13.64 0.82
CA LEU A 66 8.98 -12.21 0.59
C LEU A 66 10.32 -11.48 0.76
N GLN A 67 11.15 -11.88 1.72
CA GLN A 67 12.51 -11.35 1.85
C GLN A 67 13.34 -11.60 0.59
N ARG A 68 13.18 -12.77 -0.05
CA ARG A 68 13.85 -13.08 -1.32
C ARG A 68 13.33 -12.20 -2.45
N ALA A 69 12.01 -12.07 -2.57
CA ALA A 69 11.38 -11.21 -3.57
C ALA A 69 11.83 -9.75 -3.43
N LEU A 70 11.98 -9.24 -2.20
CA LEU A 70 12.48 -7.90 -1.94
C LEU A 70 13.93 -7.67 -2.38
N ARG A 71 14.78 -8.71 -2.31
CA ARG A 71 16.17 -8.59 -2.80
C ARG A 71 16.26 -8.45 -4.31
N THR A 72 15.23 -8.92 -5.02
CA THR A 72 15.16 -8.89 -6.48
C THR A 72 14.21 -7.81 -7.00
N SER A 73 13.49 -7.11 -6.11
CA SER A 73 12.63 -5.99 -6.48
C SER A 73 13.45 -4.72 -6.64
N ALA A 74 13.16 -3.96 -7.68
CA ALA A 74 13.67 -2.60 -7.84
C ALA A 74 12.89 -1.60 -6.98
N GLU A 75 11.60 -1.86 -6.75
CA GLU A 75 10.72 -0.92 -6.06
C GLU A 75 9.63 -1.64 -5.24
N ILE A 76 9.23 -1.01 -4.14
CA ILE A 76 8.10 -1.40 -3.29
C ILE A 76 7.05 -0.29 -3.37
N VAL A 77 5.81 -0.67 -3.68
CA VAL A 77 4.69 0.27 -3.81
C VAL A 77 3.56 -0.11 -2.86
N PHE A 78 2.90 0.90 -2.29
CA PHE A 78 1.66 0.72 -1.54
C PHE A 78 0.48 1.19 -2.39
N PRO A 79 -0.43 0.30 -2.80
CA PRO A 79 -1.65 0.71 -3.50
C PRO A 79 -2.60 1.58 -2.67
N GLU A 80 -2.64 1.34 -1.36
CA GLU A 80 -3.59 1.96 -0.42
C GLU A 80 -2.86 2.55 0.78
N ALA A 81 -3.26 3.75 1.23
CA ALA A 81 -2.63 4.44 2.35
C ALA A 81 -3.07 3.88 3.71
N LEU A 82 -4.14 3.09 3.72
CA LEU A 82 -4.74 2.53 4.92
C LEU A 82 -4.72 1.01 4.86
N SER A 83 -4.41 0.41 6.00
CA SER A 83 -4.69 -0.99 6.26
C SER A 83 -6.20 -1.28 6.23
N ARG A 84 -6.53 -2.56 6.13
CA ARG A 84 -7.91 -3.04 6.25
C ARG A 84 -8.00 -4.09 7.34
N ARG A 85 -8.85 -3.84 8.33
CA ARG A 85 -9.15 -4.82 9.37
C ARG A 85 -10.24 -5.80 8.90
N MET A 86 -9.92 -7.10 8.88
CA MET A 86 -10.83 -8.17 8.45
C MET A 86 -10.69 -9.37 9.37
N GLY A 87 -11.80 -9.86 9.94
CA GLY A 87 -11.76 -10.98 10.89
C GLY A 87 -10.84 -10.71 12.10
N GLY A 88 -10.80 -9.46 12.58
CA GLY A 88 -9.97 -9.05 13.73
C GLY A 88 -8.47 -8.89 13.45
N ARG A 89 -8.01 -9.15 12.22
CA ARG A 89 -6.61 -9.01 11.81
C ARG A 89 -6.44 -7.83 10.87
N ASP A 90 -5.23 -7.29 10.81
CA ASP A 90 -4.91 -6.10 10.03
C ASP A 90 -4.15 -6.48 8.76
N PHE A 91 -4.61 -5.99 7.61
CA PHE A 91 -4.00 -6.32 6.32
C PHE A 91 -3.50 -5.07 5.61
N ILE A 92 -2.39 -5.21 4.90
CA ILE A 92 -1.85 -4.19 4.01
C ILE A 92 -1.67 -4.75 2.60
N LEU A 93 -1.67 -3.85 1.61
CA LEU A 93 -1.34 -4.15 0.22
C LEU A 93 0.08 -3.69 -0.04
N VAL A 94 0.89 -4.56 -0.63
CA VAL A 94 2.26 -4.24 -1.05
C VAL A 94 2.46 -4.81 -2.44
N VAL A 95 2.90 -3.99 -3.39
CA VAL A 95 3.33 -4.45 -4.71
C VAL A 95 4.85 -4.42 -4.75
N LEU A 96 5.46 -5.53 -5.15
CA LEU A 96 6.88 -5.60 -5.45
C LEU A 96 7.06 -5.56 -6.96
N LYS A 97 7.83 -4.59 -7.43
CA LYS A 97 8.14 -4.38 -8.83
C LYS A 97 9.57 -4.85 -9.09
N SER A 98 9.72 -5.84 -9.94
CA SER A 98 11.01 -6.36 -10.40
C SER A 98 11.22 -6.04 -11.87
N PRO A 99 12.45 -5.76 -12.31
CA PRO A 99 12.75 -5.73 -13.74
C PRO A 99 12.40 -7.09 -14.36
N SER A 100 11.80 -7.07 -15.54
CA SER A 100 11.58 -8.28 -16.31
C SER A 100 12.91 -8.80 -16.85
N SER A 101 13.14 -10.10 -16.72
CA SER A 101 14.39 -10.74 -17.12
C SER A 101 14.53 -10.93 -18.64
N ASN A 102 13.44 -10.76 -19.38
CA ASN A 102 13.38 -10.81 -20.83
C ASN A 102 12.29 -9.86 -21.32
N SER A 103 12.62 -8.96 -22.24
CA SER A 103 11.65 -8.06 -22.88
C SER A 103 11.38 -8.55 -24.31
N PRO A 104 10.38 -9.43 -24.54
CA PRO A 104 9.92 -9.69 -25.90
C PRO A 104 9.39 -8.35 -26.44
N GLY A 105 10.05 -7.82 -27.47
CA GLY A 105 9.86 -6.44 -27.90
C GLY A 105 8.40 -6.07 -28.17
N SER A 106 8.07 -4.82 -27.86
CA SER A 106 7.00 -3.96 -28.41
C SER A 106 5.73 -3.64 -27.62
N TYR A 107 5.34 -4.36 -26.54
CA TYR A 107 4.05 -4.06 -25.86
C TYR A 107 4.14 -3.47 -24.44
N CYS A 108 5.13 -3.85 -23.61
CA CYS A 108 5.25 -3.34 -22.24
C CYS A 108 6.25 -2.17 -22.16
N GLY A 109 5.76 -0.94 -21.96
CA GLY A 109 6.59 0.27 -21.96
C GLY A 109 7.66 0.36 -20.86
N ALA A 110 7.54 -0.39 -19.75
CA ALA A 110 8.47 -0.34 -18.62
C ALA A 110 9.20 -1.66 -18.31
N GLY A 111 8.78 -2.79 -18.90
CA GLY A 111 9.44 -4.08 -18.76
C GLY A 111 9.56 -4.58 -17.31
N THR A 112 8.48 -4.55 -16.52
CA THR A 112 8.51 -5.05 -15.14
C THR A 112 7.59 -6.25 -14.91
N GLU A 113 7.89 -6.97 -13.83
CA GLU A 113 7.10 -8.03 -13.26
C GLU A 113 6.64 -7.57 -11.87
N ASP A 114 5.35 -7.31 -11.74
CA ASP A 114 4.78 -6.73 -10.53
C ASP A 114 3.90 -7.77 -9.83
N GLU A 115 4.23 -8.05 -8.58
CA GLU A 115 3.53 -9.03 -7.75
C GLU A 115 2.88 -8.31 -6.56
N LEU A 116 1.56 -8.44 -6.44
CA LEU A 116 0.77 -7.98 -5.31
C LEU A 116 0.86 -8.99 -4.17
N TYR A 117 1.18 -8.50 -2.99
CA TYR A 117 1.09 -9.20 -1.73
C TYR A 117 0.03 -8.57 -0.84
N VAL A 118 -0.82 -9.41 -0.26
CA VAL A 118 -1.64 -9.01 0.88
C VAL A 118 -1.00 -9.56 2.13
N LEU A 119 -0.54 -8.68 3.01
CA LEU A 119 0.20 -9.06 4.22
C LEU A 119 -0.69 -8.92 5.44
N ASP A 120 -0.82 -10.01 6.20
CA ASP A 120 -1.39 -10.05 7.54
C ASP A 120 -0.34 -9.52 8.53
N ILE A 121 -0.64 -8.41 9.19
CA ILE A 121 0.25 -7.72 10.12
C ILE A 121 -0.14 -8.07 11.55
N ASP A 122 0.78 -8.74 12.23
CA ASP A 122 0.68 -9.06 13.64
C ASP A 122 1.90 -8.49 14.38
N GLY A 123 1.71 -7.30 14.95
CA GLY A 123 2.72 -6.54 15.66
C GLY A 123 3.94 -6.21 14.80
N ARG A 124 4.97 -7.06 14.88
CA ARG A 124 6.25 -6.92 14.14
C ARG A 124 6.49 -8.04 13.14
N THR A 125 5.48 -8.86 12.89
CA THR A 125 5.56 -9.97 11.95
C THR A 125 4.54 -9.77 10.84
N ALA A 126 4.90 -10.19 9.63
CA ALA A 126 4.00 -10.26 8.51
C ALA A 126 3.83 -11.70 8.05
N LYS A 127 2.63 -12.08 7.62
CA LYS A 127 2.37 -13.33 6.91
C LYS A 127 1.74 -13.03 5.56
N ILE A 128 2.05 -13.82 4.54
CA ILE A 128 1.42 -13.68 3.23
C ILE A 128 0.02 -14.28 3.29
N GLY A 129 -1.01 -13.45 3.12
CA GLY A 129 -2.40 -13.86 2.95
C GLY A 129 -2.78 -14.10 1.48
N LEU A 130 -2.13 -13.39 0.55
CA LEU A 130 -2.26 -13.51 -0.91
C LEU A 130 -0.93 -13.14 -1.58
N SER A 131 -0.64 -13.81 -2.70
CA SER A 131 0.31 -13.36 -3.71
C SER A 131 -0.40 -13.46 -5.06
N ALA A 132 -0.36 -12.40 -5.87
CA ALA A 132 -0.92 -12.40 -7.21
C ALA A 132 -0.07 -11.55 -8.16
N LYS A 133 0.28 -12.10 -9.32
CA LYS A 133 0.89 -11.34 -10.41
C LYS A 133 -0.13 -10.33 -10.94
N VAL A 134 0.19 -9.05 -10.87
CA VAL A 134 -0.72 -7.95 -11.25
C VAL A 134 -0.27 -7.21 -12.49
N SER A 135 1.01 -7.25 -12.83
CA SER A 135 1.56 -6.75 -14.10
C SER A 135 2.71 -7.66 -14.53
N SER A 136 2.87 -7.87 -15.84
CA SER A 136 3.95 -8.69 -16.38
C SER A 136 4.19 -8.40 -17.85
N CYS A 137 5.43 -8.04 -18.17
CA CYS A 137 5.89 -7.93 -19.55
C CYS A 137 5.87 -9.30 -20.25
N LEU A 138 6.34 -10.35 -19.55
CA LEU A 138 6.45 -11.70 -20.11
C LEU A 138 5.09 -12.32 -20.42
N ASP A 139 4.12 -12.12 -19.53
CA ASP A 139 2.79 -12.72 -19.62
C ASP A 139 1.76 -11.76 -20.25
N ASN A 140 2.18 -10.58 -20.71
CA ASN A 140 1.30 -9.50 -21.21
C ASN A 140 0.14 -9.19 -20.24
N ILE A 141 0.45 -9.04 -18.95
CA ILE A 141 -0.53 -8.67 -17.92
C ILE A 141 -0.39 -7.18 -17.65
N GLU A 142 -1.50 -6.46 -17.65
CA GLU A 142 -1.55 -5.00 -17.56
C GLU A 142 -2.69 -4.58 -16.63
N LEU A 143 -2.35 -3.80 -15.61
CA LEU A 143 -3.34 -3.16 -14.73
C LEU A 143 -4.18 -2.16 -15.54
N GLU A 144 -5.42 -1.95 -15.11
CA GLU A 144 -6.21 -0.86 -15.67
C GLU A 144 -5.57 0.49 -15.28
N ASP A 145 -5.31 1.31 -16.28
CA ASP A 145 -4.69 2.63 -16.14
C ASP A 145 -5.57 3.67 -16.85
N ASN A 146 -5.83 4.79 -16.17
CA ASN A 146 -6.60 5.91 -16.73
C ASN A 146 -5.68 6.99 -17.35
N GLY A 147 -4.36 6.80 -17.30
CA GLY A 147 -3.35 7.71 -17.83
C GLY A 147 -3.12 8.96 -16.97
N VAL A 148 -3.80 9.07 -15.83
CA VAL A 148 -3.73 10.22 -14.92
C VAL A 148 -3.18 9.78 -13.57
N ASP A 149 -3.78 8.74 -12.97
CA ASP A 149 -3.40 8.22 -11.67
C ASP A 149 -2.31 7.16 -11.78
N SER A 150 -1.72 6.80 -10.64
CA SER A 150 -0.88 5.63 -10.58
C SER A 150 -1.66 4.38 -11.03
N PRO A 151 -1.10 3.49 -11.87
CA PRO A 151 -1.78 2.25 -12.29
C PRO A 151 -2.19 1.36 -11.10
N TYR A 152 -1.45 1.43 -9.99
CA TYR A 152 -1.77 0.69 -8.77
C TYR A 152 -3.05 1.18 -8.06
N SER A 153 -3.63 2.32 -8.48
CA SER A 153 -4.96 2.74 -8.06
C SER A 153 -6.07 1.80 -8.54
N SER A 154 -5.79 0.86 -9.46
CA SER A 154 -6.67 -0.25 -9.85
C SER A 154 -6.72 -1.39 -8.82
N ILE A 155 -5.87 -1.35 -7.80
CA ILE A 155 -5.81 -2.30 -6.69
C ILE A 155 -6.38 -1.62 -5.44
N ARG A 156 -7.51 -2.11 -4.92
CA ARG A 156 -8.20 -1.46 -3.79
C ARG A 156 -8.78 -2.44 -2.80
N TRP A 157 -8.93 -1.99 -1.56
CA TRP A 157 -9.77 -2.69 -0.59
C TRP A 157 -11.24 -2.58 -0.98
N VAL A 158 -12.00 -3.66 -0.78
CA VAL A 158 -13.46 -3.65 -0.92
C VAL A 158 -14.14 -4.13 0.36
N GLY A 159 -15.32 -3.57 0.64
CA GLY A 159 -16.01 -3.76 1.92
C GLY A 159 -17.02 -4.89 1.96
N SER A 160 -17.70 -5.20 0.85
CA SER A 160 -18.73 -6.24 0.81
C SER A 160 -18.72 -6.96 -0.55
N PRO A 161 -18.31 -8.24 -0.61
CA PRO A 161 -17.64 -8.96 0.47
C PRO A 161 -16.25 -8.36 0.74
N ALA A 162 -15.81 -8.44 2.00
CA ALA A 162 -14.52 -7.91 2.41
C ALA A 162 -13.38 -8.60 1.64
N GLY A 163 -12.50 -7.82 1.02
CA GLY A 163 -11.48 -8.37 0.14
C GLY A 163 -10.64 -7.33 -0.58
N VAL A 164 -9.98 -7.77 -1.64
CA VAL A 164 -9.18 -6.93 -2.55
C VAL A 164 -9.76 -7.04 -3.95
N SER A 165 -10.00 -5.89 -4.58
CA SER A 165 -10.32 -5.80 -6.00
C SER A 165 -9.06 -5.45 -6.77
N VAL A 166 -8.87 -6.09 -7.92
CA VAL A 166 -7.83 -5.75 -8.88
C VAL A 166 -8.46 -5.65 -10.27
N SER A 167 -8.29 -4.51 -10.93
CA SER A 167 -8.73 -4.31 -12.31
C SER A 167 -7.56 -4.38 -13.28
N TRP A 168 -7.73 -5.15 -14.34
CA TRP A 168 -6.77 -5.32 -15.42
C TRP A 168 -7.34 -4.80 -16.73
N ALA A 169 -6.55 -4.01 -17.47
CA ALA A 169 -6.78 -3.78 -18.89
C ALA A 169 -6.56 -5.08 -19.69
N ARG A 170 -5.61 -5.90 -19.24
CA ARG A 170 -5.30 -7.22 -19.80
C ARG A 170 -4.88 -8.17 -18.70
N ASP A 171 -5.68 -9.19 -18.43
CA ASP A 171 -5.31 -10.25 -17.49
C ASP A 171 -4.45 -11.34 -18.16
N ARG A 172 -4.13 -12.41 -17.43
CA ARG A 172 -3.36 -13.55 -17.96
C ARG A 172 -4.04 -14.26 -19.16
N LYS A 173 -5.34 -14.11 -19.33
CA LYS A 173 -6.10 -14.64 -20.47
C LYS A 173 -6.18 -13.64 -21.63
N GLY A 174 -5.58 -12.46 -21.49
CA GLY A 174 -5.58 -11.42 -22.50
C GLY A 174 -6.84 -10.55 -22.52
N VAL A 175 -7.71 -10.65 -21.51
CA VAL A 175 -9.00 -9.94 -21.48
C VAL A 175 -9.04 -8.86 -20.40
N LYS A 176 -9.81 -7.80 -20.64
CA LYS A 176 -10.14 -6.80 -19.63
C LYS A 176 -11.04 -7.44 -18.57
N ARG A 177 -10.65 -7.37 -17.30
CA ARG A 177 -11.49 -7.85 -16.19
C ARG A 177 -11.18 -7.16 -14.87
N THR A 178 -12.13 -7.24 -13.96
CA THR A 178 -11.92 -7.00 -12.53
C THR A 178 -12.04 -8.34 -11.79
N GLY A 179 -11.02 -8.70 -11.03
CA GLY A 179 -11.02 -9.86 -10.14
C GLY A 179 -11.20 -9.44 -8.69
N LEU A 180 -11.88 -10.28 -7.94
CA LEU A 180 -12.16 -10.04 -6.53
C LEU A 180 -11.59 -11.18 -5.69
N TYR A 181 -10.65 -10.86 -4.81
CA TYR A 181 -10.11 -11.79 -3.83
C TYR A 181 -10.83 -11.59 -2.49
N LYS A 182 -11.74 -12.50 -2.16
CA LYS A 182 -12.55 -12.44 -0.93
C LYS A 182 -11.78 -13.03 0.24
N MET A 183 -11.90 -12.40 1.41
CA MET A 183 -11.39 -12.98 2.64
C MET A 183 -12.29 -14.14 3.08
N ALA A 184 -11.72 -15.35 3.17
CA ALA A 184 -12.38 -16.55 3.67
C ALA A 184 -11.41 -17.37 4.52
N ASN A 185 -11.82 -17.75 5.74
CA ASN A 185 -11.01 -18.54 6.68
C ASN A 185 -9.58 -18.00 6.86
N GLY A 186 -9.48 -16.68 6.85
CA GLY A 186 -8.25 -15.96 7.03
C GLY A 186 -7.27 -15.97 5.87
N ARG A 187 -7.70 -16.40 4.68
CA ARG A 187 -6.95 -16.32 3.43
C ARG A 187 -7.78 -15.55 2.41
N PHE A 188 -7.11 -15.03 1.38
CA PHE A 188 -7.79 -14.44 0.25
C PHE A 188 -7.95 -15.49 -0.84
N VAL A 189 -9.18 -15.66 -1.31
CA VAL A 189 -9.53 -16.60 -2.38
C VAL A 189 -10.15 -15.80 -3.51
N GLU A 190 -9.68 -16.03 -4.73
CA GLU A 190 -10.31 -15.44 -5.90
C GLU A 190 -11.75 -15.93 -6.00
N SER A 191 -12.70 -15.00 -6.01
CA SER A 191 -14.07 -15.31 -6.35
C SER A 191 -14.11 -15.54 -7.85
N GLY A 192 -14.50 -16.74 -8.26
CA GLY A 192 -14.85 -16.98 -9.66
C GLY A 192 -15.88 -15.95 -10.12
N ASN A 193 -15.61 -15.34 -11.28
CA ASN A 193 -16.66 -14.75 -12.11
C ASN A 193 -17.30 -15.86 -12.94
#